data_AF-A0A1I7BBM8-F1
#
_entry.id   AF-A0A1I7BBM8-F1
#
_cell.length_a   1.000
_cell.length_b   1.000
_cell.length_c   1.000
_cell.angle_alpha   90.00
_cell.angle_beta   90.00
_cell.angle_gamma   90.00
#
_symmetry.space_group_name_H-M   'P 1'
#
loop_
_entity.id
_entity.type
_entity.pdbx_description
1 polymer ?
#
loop_
_entity_poly.entity_id
_entity_poly.type
_entity_poly.pdbx_seq_one_letter_code
_entity_poly.pdbx_strand_id
1 'polypeptide(L)' 'MKLLMFDTEDFWYKKFSKTVDSAETCEVEKSTTDSLVIFLNVEKEDEDQRIELLKRL' A
#
# COMPACT_ATOMS: atom_id res chain seq x y z
N MET A 1 8.30 8.59 -6.18
CA MET A 1 7.42 7.85 -5.23
C MET A 1 6.50 8.86 -4.61
N LYS A 2 5.21 8.58 -4.60
CA LYS A 2 4.19 9.46 -4.00
C LYS A 2 3.49 8.76 -2.85
N LEU A 3 3.21 9.53 -1.81
CA LEU A 3 2.60 9.09 -0.57
C LEU A 3 1.28 9.82 -0.36
N LEU A 4 0.27 9.08 0.05
CA LEU A 4 -0.99 9.64 0.55
C LEU A 4 -1.30 8.98 1.89
N MET A 5 -1.45 9.82 2.92
CA MET A 5 -1.60 9.38 4.30
C MET A 5 -2.95 9.81 4.85
N PHE A 6 -3.63 8.89 5.51
CA PHE A 6 -4.87 9.15 6.22
C PHE A 6 -4.71 8.73 7.68
N ASP A 7 -4.93 9.68 8.58
CA ASP A 7 -5.09 9.40 10.00
C ASP A 7 -6.58 9.09 10.24
N THR A 8 -6.88 7.83 10.56
CA THR A 8 -8.26 7.31 10.59
C THR A 8 -8.51 6.42 11.78
N GLU A 9 -9.69 6.58 12.39
CA GLU A 9 -10.16 5.72 13.49
C GLU A 9 -10.46 4.30 13.00
N ASP A 10 -11.01 4.15 11.79
CA ASP A 10 -11.35 2.84 11.21
C ASP A 10 -10.96 2.77 9.73
N PHE A 11 -10.31 1.69 9.34
CA PHE A 11 -10.03 1.37 7.95
C PHE A 11 -10.34 -0.10 7.65
N TRP A 12 -11.15 -0.35 6.62
CA TRP A 12 -11.52 -1.69 6.18
C TRP A 12 -11.31 -1.84 4.67
N TYR A 13 -10.84 -3.02 4.25
CA TYR A 13 -10.73 -3.36 2.84
C TYR A 13 -11.01 -4.84 2.57
N LYS A 14 -11.44 -5.09 1.34
CA LYS A 14 -11.65 -6.43 0.79
C LYS A 14 -11.05 -6.52 -0.61
N LYS A 15 -10.30 -7.59 -0.89
CA LYS A 15 -9.82 -7.86 -2.25
C LYS A 15 -11.00 -8.24 -3.14
N PHE A 16 -11.05 -7.66 -4.34
CA PHE A 16 -12.12 -7.92 -5.30
C PHE A 16 -11.66 -8.79 -6.47
N SER A 17 -10.86 -8.22 -7.37
CA SER A 17 -10.36 -8.93 -8.55
C SER A 17 -8.90 -8.63 -8.78
N LYS A 18 -8.16 -9.65 -9.21
CA LYS A 18 -6.76 -9.52 -9.60
C LYS A 18 -6.64 -8.74 -10.91
N THR A 19 -5.80 -7.71 -10.91
CA THR A 19 -5.53 -6.86 -12.09
C THR A 19 -4.10 -7.03 -12.63
N VAL A 20 -3.21 -7.68 -11.86
CA VAL A 20 -1.81 -7.92 -12.23
C VAL A 20 -1.54 -9.41 -12.17
N ASP A 21 -1.12 -10.02 -13.27
CA ASP A 21 -0.99 -11.49 -13.39
C ASP A 21 0.04 -12.11 -12.42
N SER A 22 1.11 -11.39 -12.09
CA SER A 22 2.12 -11.83 -11.15
C SER A 22 1.72 -11.65 -9.68
N ALA A 23 0.63 -10.94 -9.39
CA ALA A 23 0.20 -10.72 -8.02
C ALA A 23 -0.25 -12.02 -7.36
N GLU A 24 -0.04 -12.14 -6.06
CA GLU A 24 -0.49 -13.31 -5.31
C GLU A 24 -2.02 -13.43 -5.33
N THR A 25 -2.51 -14.62 -5.66
CA THR A 25 -3.95 -14.92 -5.57
C THR A 25 -4.26 -15.31 -4.14
N CYS A 26 -4.95 -14.43 -3.42
CA CYS A 26 -5.47 -14.73 -2.09
C CYS A 26 -6.75 -13.95 -1.80
N GLU A 27 -7.68 -14.60 -1.09
CA GLU A 27 -8.91 -14.00 -0.59
C GLU A 27 -8.61 -13.35 0.76
N VAL A 28 -8.72 -12.02 0.83
CA VAL A 28 -8.40 -11.24 2.03
C VAL A 28 -9.44 -10.16 2.26
N GLU A 29 -9.95 -10.14 3.49
CA GLU A 29 -10.79 -9.08 4.04
C GLU A 29 -10.22 -8.73 5.42
N LYS A 30 -9.93 -7.45 5.66
CA LYS A 30 -9.31 -6.98 6.91
C LYS A 30 -9.82 -5.61 7.31
N SER A 31 -9.89 -5.39 8.61
CA SER A 31 -10.06 -4.08 9.23
C SER A 31 -8.92 -3.77 10.20
N THR A 32 -8.70 -2.49 10.45
CA THR A 32 -7.81 -1.99 11.50
C THR A 32 -8.42 -0.73 12.10
N THR A 33 -8.17 -0.49 13.39
CA THR A 33 -8.63 0.70 14.11
C THR A 33 -7.44 1.56 14.54
N ASP A 34 -7.66 2.83 14.83
CA ASP A 34 -6.67 3.80 15.33
C ASP A 34 -5.36 3.75 14.52
N SER A 35 -5.49 3.88 13.19
CA SER A 35 -4.45 3.52 12.25
C SER A 35 -4.12 4.65 11.28
N LEU A 36 -2.82 4.83 11.05
CA LEU A 36 -2.29 5.67 9.98
C LEU A 36 -2.18 4.84 8.70
N VAL A 37 -3.09 5.06 7.76
CA VAL A 37 -3.12 4.34 6.49
C VAL A 37 -2.28 5.08 5.47
N ILE A 38 -1.27 4.40 4.92
CA ILE A 38 -0.34 4.97 3.95
C ILE A 38 -0.51 4.25 2.61
N PHE A 39 -0.96 4.99 1.60
CA PHE A 39 -0.97 4.54 0.21
C PHE A 39 0.34 4.93 -0.46
N LEU A 40 1.03 3.92 -0.99
CA LEU A 40 2.30 4.06 -1.69
C LEU A 40 2.08 3.93 -3.19
N ASN A 41 2.47 4.95 -3.96
CA ASN A 41 2.56 4.87 -5.41
C ASN A 41 4.04 4.93 -5.82
N VAL A 42 4.56 3.81 -6.32
CA VAL A 42 5.93 3.68 -6.80
C VAL A 42 5.97 4.04 -8.28
N GLU A 43 6.81 5.01 -8.65
CA GLU A 43 7.00 5.49 -10.01
C GLU A 43 8.28 4.91 -10.59
N LYS A 44 8.42 4.90 -11.92
CA LYS A 44 9.57 4.30 -12.61
C LYS A 44 10.92 4.87 -12.15
N GLU A 45 10.97 6.16 -11.86
CA GLU A 45 12.17 6.84 -11.37
C GLU A 45 12.65 6.36 -9.99
N ASP A 46 11.81 5.64 -9.25
CA ASP A 46 12.15 5.10 -7.92
C ASP A 46 12.86 3.75 -7.99
N GLU A 47 12.93 3.10 -9.17
CA GLU A 47 13.52 1.77 -9.34
C GLU A 47 14.98 1.72 -8.81
N ASP A 48 15.73 2.79 -9.04
CA ASP A 48 17.16 2.89 -8.70
C ASP A 48 17.43 3.34 -7.25
N GLN A 49 16.44 3.90 -6.55
CA GLN A 49 16.58 4.46 -5.18
C GLN A 49 15.84 3.65 -4.11
N ARG A 50 15.33 2.48 -4.50
CA ARG A 50 14.36 1.68 -3.74
C ARG A 50 14.74 1.40 -2.27
N ILE A 51 16.03 1.22 -1.95
CA ILE A 51 16.48 0.91 -0.57
C ILE A 51 16.56 2.17 0.30
N GLU A 52 16.92 3.31 -0.26
CA GLU A 52 17.06 4.55 0.52
C GLU A 52 15.69 5.17 0.81
N LEU A 53 14.76 5.09 -0.13
CA LEU A 53 13.39 5.59 0.02
C LEU A 53 12.61 4.85 1.11
N LEU A 54 12.79 3.53 1.24
CA LEU A 54 12.11 2.72 2.26
C LEU A 54 12.62 2.98 3.69
N LYS A 55 13.83 3.54 3.86
CA LYS A 55 14.39 3.87 5.19
C LYS A 55 13.90 5.22 5.74
N ARG A 56 13.26 6.03 4.90
CA ARG A 56 12.76 7.38 5.26
C ARG A 56 11.27 7.38 5.59
N LEU A 57 10.59 6.25 5.43
CA LEU A 57 9.23 5.98 5.89
C LEU A 57 9.26 5.47 7.33
#